data_AF-A0AA39AHJ5-F1
#
_entry.id   AF-A0AA39AHJ5-F1
#
_cell.length_a   1.000
_cell.length_b   1.000
_cell.length_c   1.000
_cell.angle_alpha   90.00
_cell.angle_beta   90.00
_cell.angle_gamma   90.00
#
_symmetry.space_group_name_H-M   'P 1'
#
loop_
_entity.id
_entity.type
_entity.pdbx_description
1 polymer ?
#
loop_
_entity_poly.entity_id
_entity_poly.type
_entity_poly.pdbx_seq_one_letter_code
_entity_poly.pdbx_strand_id
1 'polypeptide(L)'
;MATLTASHFVSRTSHVNGTQGSSGSETKSLAQIGLRSQRATHNGLRRLSARTIVGRSKGYKSENGKGLASGAIVCRSGMNLVFVGCEVGPWSKTGGLGDVLGGLPPAMAARGHRVMSVSPRYDQYKDAWDTCVLVEIQVGDRIETVRFFHCYKRGVDRVFVDHPWFLEKVWGKTGSKIYGPRAGVDYIDNQMRFSLFCQAVLEAPRILNLNSNKYFSGPYGEDVVFIANDWHTALLPCYLKSMYQSSGIYRNAKVVFCIHNIAYQGRFAFSDFASLNLPDRFKGSFDFMDGYKKPVKGRKINWMKAAILESDRVVTVSPYYAQELVSGEAKGVELDKTIRKATITGIVNGMDVQEWNPSTDKYVGIHYNAATVSSLRFFFFSFFSFFKSPNIYGCRNLNFGSLLGDGCKTSTEGSSSGRSWVARGQEYPTDRLYW
;
A
#
# COMPACT_ATOMS: atom_id res chain seq x y z
N MET A 1 -14.36 15.52 37.27
CA MET A 1 -13.57 14.97 38.39
C MET A 1 -12.61 13.97 37.76
N ALA A 2 -11.31 14.28 37.67
CA ALA A 2 -10.32 14.20 38.76
C ALA A 2 -10.18 12.73 39.25
N THR A 3 -9.01 12.06 39.21
CA THR A 3 -7.62 12.56 39.13
C THR A 3 -6.68 11.45 38.57
N LEU A 4 -5.70 11.84 37.75
CA LEU A 4 -4.25 11.50 37.84
C LEU A 4 -3.88 10.67 39.11
N THR A 5 -3.04 9.63 39.13
CA THR A 5 -1.62 9.49 38.71
C THR A 5 -1.26 7.97 38.62
N ALA A 6 -0.09 7.47 38.22
CA ALA A 6 0.98 7.89 37.28
C ALA A 6 1.89 6.64 37.00
N SER A 7 2.91 6.78 36.14
CA SER A 7 3.89 5.74 35.78
C SER A 7 5.08 5.63 36.75
N HIS A 8 5.59 4.43 37.03
CA HIS A 8 6.99 4.25 37.44
C HIS A 8 7.66 3.00 36.83
N PHE A 9 8.78 3.22 36.17
CA PHE A 9 9.77 2.22 35.77
C PHE A 9 10.95 2.34 36.74
N VAL A 10 11.26 1.31 37.53
CA VAL A 10 12.58 1.15 38.17
C VAL A 10 12.96 -0.32 38.17
N SER A 11 14.08 -0.63 37.52
CA SER A 11 14.78 -1.91 37.69
C SER A 11 15.76 -1.76 38.86
N ARG A 12 15.78 -2.75 39.78
CA ARG A 12 16.98 -3.05 40.56
C ARG A 12 16.96 -4.48 41.12
N THR A 13 18.00 -5.23 40.78
CA THR A 13 18.41 -6.47 41.42
C THR A 13 19.05 -6.21 42.78
N SER A 14 18.71 -7.00 43.80
CA SER A 14 19.63 -7.34 44.90
C SER A 14 19.15 -8.60 45.64
N HIS A 15 20.09 -9.50 45.94
CA HIS A 15 19.89 -10.70 46.75
C HIS A 15 19.48 -10.38 48.20
N VAL A 16 18.86 -11.35 48.91
CA VAL A 16 19.51 -12.11 50.02
C VAL A 16 18.59 -13.22 50.57
N ASN A 17 19.15 -14.42 50.66
CA ASN A 17 18.90 -15.62 51.50
C ASN A 17 17.57 -15.87 52.26
N GLY A 18 17.17 -17.15 52.28
CA GLY A 18 16.80 -17.79 53.55
C GLY A 18 15.89 -19.03 53.55
N THR A 19 16.45 -20.25 53.40
CA THR A 19 16.02 -21.55 54.05
C THR A 19 14.58 -22.11 53.77
N GLN A 20 14.26 -23.42 53.82
CA GLN A 20 14.95 -24.67 54.22
C GLN A 20 14.24 -25.94 53.66
N GLY A 21 14.93 -27.10 53.58
CA GLY A 21 14.36 -28.47 53.50
C GLY A 21 14.02 -29.03 52.09
N SER A 22 14.27 -30.30 51.74
CA SER A 22 14.94 -31.43 52.44
C SER A 22 15.51 -32.49 51.45
N SER A 23 16.47 -33.32 51.92
CA SER A 23 16.78 -34.73 51.54
C SER A 23 16.80 -35.16 50.04
N GLY A 24 17.83 -35.84 49.48
CA GLY A 24 19.14 -36.28 49.97
C GLY A 24 19.73 -37.38 49.06
N SER A 25 21.07 -37.49 48.96
CA SER A 25 21.88 -38.75 48.99
C SER A 25 23.28 -38.58 48.36
N GLU A 26 24.29 -38.91 49.17
CA GLU A 26 25.64 -39.49 48.94
C GLU A 26 26.18 -39.79 47.51
N THR A 27 27.50 -39.81 47.20
CA THR A 27 28.77 -39.54 47.96
C THR A 27 29.99 -39.30 47.03
N LYS A 28 31.04 -38.60 47.54
CA LYS A 28 32.51 -38.72 47.23
C LYS A 28 33.01 -38.31 45.81
N SER A 29 34.22 -37.75 45.59
CA SER A 29 35.33 -37.34 46.49
C SER A 29 36.44 -36.54 45.74
N LEU A 30 36.89 -35.39 46.30
CA LEU A 30 38.28 -34.80 46.39
C LEU A 30 39.21 -34.72 45.12
N ALA A 31 40.17 -33.81 44.94
CA ALA A 31 40.67 -32.57 45.60
C ALA A 31 41.52 -31.79 44.54
N GLN A 32 41.48 -30.46 44.39
CA GLN A 32 42.05 -29.35 45.19
C GLN A 32 43.57 -29.08 45.01
N ILE A 33 43.92 -27.77 44.93
CA ILE A 33 45.22 -27.07 45.09
C ILE A 33 45.97 -26.78 43.75
N GLY A 34 46.51 -25.58 43.47
CA GLY A 34 46.56 -24.31 44.22
C GLY A 34 47.29 -23.19 43.45
N LEU A 35 47.32 -21.96 43.98
CA LEU A 35 47.92 -20.77 43.33
C LEU A 35 49.46 -20.80 43.32
N ARG A 36 50.09 -20.18 42.30
CA ARG A 36 51.05 -19.06 42.51
C ARG A 36 51.45 -18.32 41.22
N SER A 37 51.95 -17.12 41.42
CA SER A 37 52.44 -16.17 40.41
C SER A 37 53.92 -16.41 40.05
N GLN A 38 54.36 -15.89 38.90
CA GLN A 38 55.62 -15.14 38.80
C GLN A 38 55.73 -14.31 37.51
N ARG A 39 56.72 -13.41 37.46
CA ARG A 39 56.90 -12.34 36.46
C ARG A 39 58.03 -12.66 35.45
N ALA A 40 57.83 -12.13 34.24
CA ALA A 40 58.83 -11.48 33.36
C ALA A 40 60.24 -12.08 33.17
N THR A 41 60.60 -12.26 31.89
CA THR A 41 61.96 -11.98 31.39
C THR A 41 61.88 -11.07 30.15
N HIS A 42 62.98 -10.37 29.87
CA HIS A 42 63.08 -9.22 28.97
C HIS A 42 64.37 -9.33 28.16
N ASN A 43 64.34 -9.04 26.85
CA ASN A 43 65.40 -8.38 26.04
C ASN A 43 65.21 -8.64 24.54
N GLY A 44 65.47 -7.63 23.69
CA GLY A 44 65.39 -7.77 22.24
C GLY A 44 65.44 -6.47 21.43
N LEU A 45 66.21 -5.47 21.87
CA LEU A 45 66.36 -4.19 21.17
C LEU A 45 67.23 -4.33 19.90
N ARG A 46 66.71 -3.92 18.74
CA ARG A 46 67.53 -3.31 17.68
C ARG A 46 66.81 -2.11 17.08
N ARG A 47 67.59 -1.07 16.80
CA ARG A 47 67.14 0.31 16.54
C ARG A 47 67.77 0.78 15.22
N LEU A 48 66.97 1.38 14.34
CA LEU A 48 67.49 2.21 13.24
C LEU A 48 66.70 3.53 13.14
N SER A 49 67.44 4.58 12.79
CA SER A 49 67.04 6.00 12.69
C SER A 49 65.95 6.19 11.61
N ALA A 50 64.76 6.77 11.85
CA ALA A 50 64.39 8.12 12.32
C ALA A 50 64.39 9.23 11.23
N ARG A 51 63.17 9.62 10.80
CA ARG A 51 62.78 10.98 10.35
C ARG A 51 61.26 11.19 10.52
N THR A 52 60.85 11.54 11.75
CA THR A 52 60.25 12.84 12.13
C THR A 52 59.55 13.66 11.01
N ILE A 53 58.35 14.27 11.10
CA ILE A 53 57.19 14.42 12.02
C ILE A 53 56.06 15.06 11.12
N VAL A 54 54.76 14.73 11.13
CA VAL A 54 53.57 15.22 11.89
C VAL A 54 52.37 14.38 11.34
N GLY A 55 51.32 13.96 12.03
CA GLY A 55 50.92 14.13 13.43
C GLY A 55 49.44 14.54 13.59
N ARG A 56 48.49 13.60 13.62
CA ARG A 56 47.25 13.78 14.41
C ARG A 56 46.56 12.45 14.74
N SER A 57 46.57 12.10 16.03
CA SER A 57 45.83 10.96 16.59
C SER A 57 44.45 11.37 17.11
N LYS A 58 43.47 10.47 16.97
CA LYS A 58 42.28 10.22 17.83
C LYS A 58 41.26 9.43 16.97
N GLY A 59 40.73 8.29 17.38
CA GLY A 59 41.01 7.45 18.55
C GLY A 59 39.95 6.34 18.58
N TYR A 60 40.35 5.09 18.41
CA TYR A 60 39.40 3.96 18.39
C TYR A 60 38.85 3.71 19.79
N LYS A 61 37.52 3.68 19.93
CA LYS A 61 36.82 3.09 21.07
C LYS A 61 35.83 2.04 20.56
N SER A 62 35.95 0.83 21.09
CA SER A 62 34.93 -0.21 21.00
C SER A 62 33.92 -0.01 22.14
N GLU A 63 32.62 -0.16 21.89
CA GLU A 63 31.91 -1.38 22.31
C GLU A 63 30.40 -1.39 22.00
N ASN A 64 29.91 -2.60 21.70
CA ASN A 64 28.62 -3.18 22.07
C ASN A 64 27.32 -2.35 21.96
N GLY A 65 26.57 -2.63 20.90
CA GLY A 65 25.12 -2.47 20.85
C GLY A 65 24.48 -3.53 19.97
N LYS A 66 23.90 -4.59 20.54
CA LYS A 66 23.09 -5.58 19.81
C LYS A 66 21.74 -4.97 19.42
N GLY A 67 21.72 -4.20 18.33
CA GLY A 67 20.50 -3.83 17.60
C GLY A 67 20.31 -4.73 16.38
N LEU A 68 19.08 -5.09 16.04
CA LEU A 68 18.79 -5.81 14.79
C LEU A 68 19.37 -5.04 13.61
N ALA A 69 20.12 -5.75 12.75
CA ALA A 69 20.66 -5.18 11.52
C ALA A 69 19.53 -4.91 10.52
N SER A 70 18.88 -3.76 10.68
CA SER A 70 18.22 -3.05 9.58
C SER A 70 19.30 -2.71 8.56
N GLY A 71 19.56 -3.65 7.64
CA GLY A 71 20.53 -3.46 6.58
C GLY A 71 20.12 -2.26 5.75
N ALA A 72 20.86 -1.16 5.86
CA ALA A 72 20.61 0.03 5.06
C ALA A 72 20.69 -0.34 3.58
N ILE A 73 19.57 -0.23 2.86
CA ILE A 73 19.51 -0.49 1.43
C ILE A 73 20.23 0.66 0.71
N VAL A 74 21.56 0.53 0.59
CA VAL A 74 22.39 1.46 -0.16
C VAL A 74 22.23 1.17 -1.65
N CYS A 75 21.18 1.71 -2.27
CA CYS A 75 21.03 1.73 -3.72
C CYS A 75 22.17 2.57 -4.33
N ARG A 76 23.26 1.90 -4.74
CA ARG A 76 24.37 2.52 -5.50
C ARG A 76 23.99 2.76 -6.97
N SER A 77 22.92 2.10 -7.44
CA SER A 77 22.27 2.27 -8.73
C SER A 77 20.75 2.21 -8.55
N GLY A 78 20.00 2.78 -9.49
CA GLY A 78 18.53 2.71 -9.48
C GLY A 78 18.02 1.35 -9.94
N MET A 79 17.18 0.72 -9.10
CA MET A 79 16.41 -0.48 -9.48
C MET A 79 15.41 -0.22 -10.62
N ASN A 80 15.05 -1.29 -11.36
CA ASN A 80 13.90 -1.30 -12.26
C ASN A 80 12.63 -1.66 -11.48
N LEU A 81 11.63 -0.79 -11.48
CA LEU A 81 10.37 -0.94 -10.76
C LEU A 81 9.20 -0.99 -11.75
N VAL A 82 8.32 -1.98 -11.63
CA VAL A 82 7.14 -2.15 -12.47
C VAL A 82 5.90 -2.13 -11.59
N PHE A 83 5.22 -0.98 -11.52
CA PHE A 83 3.96 -0.84 -10.80
C PHE A 83 2.81 -1.37 -11.65
N VAL A 84 1.96 -2.21 -11.06
CA VAL A 84 0.88 -2.90 -11.77
C VAL A 84 -0.42 -2.64 -11.04
N GLY A 85 -1.44 -2.15 -11.74
CA GLY A 85 -2.75 -1.90 -11.16
C GLY A 85 -3.81 -1.59 -12.20
N CYS A 86 -5.08 -1.70 -11.82
CA CYS A 86 -6.21 -1.41 -12.72
C CYS A 86 -6.59 0.08 -12.79
N GLU A 87 -5.98 0.93 -11.96
CA GLU A 87 -6.17 2.38 -11.97
C GLU A 87 -4.83 3.09 -12.00
N VAL A 88 -4.72 4.12 -12.85
CA VAL A 88 -3.58 5.06 -12.89
C VAL A 88 -4.12 6.44 -13.19
N GLY A 89 -4.05 7.36 -12.22
CA GLY A 89 -4.40 8.76 -12.44
C GLY A 89 -3.45 9.44 -13.45
N PRO A 90 -3.96 10.29 -14.36
CA PRO A 90 -5.35 10.74 -14.50
C PRO A 90 -6.21 9.91 -15.48
N TRP A 91 -5.72 8.80 -16.02
CA TRP A 91 -6.38 8.04 -17.10
C TRP A 91 -7.54 7.16 -16.63
N SER A 92 -7.35 6.46 -15.50
CA SER A 92 -8.34 5.58 -14.90
C SER A 92 -8.29 5.71 -13.38
N LYS A 93 -9.42 6.08 -12.78
CA LYS A 93 -9.55 6.34 -11.33
C LYS A 93 -10.99 6.11 -10.89
N THR A 94 -11.18 5.33 -9.83
CA THR A 94 -12.43 5.24 -9.06
C THR A 94 -12.21 5.64 -7.60
N GLY A 95 -10.98 5.47 -7.08
CA GLY A 95 -10.61 5.84 -5.71
C GLY A 95 -9.11 6.04 -5.53
N GLY A 96 -8.63 5.81 -4.30
CA GLY A 96 -7.24 6.08 -3.92
C GLY A 96 -6.18 5.23 -4.64
N LEU A 97 -6.53 4.08 -5.20
CA LEU A 97 -5.61 3.23 -5.98
C LEU A 97 -5.02 4.01 -7.18
N GLY A 98 -5.88 4.71 -7.92
CA GLY A 98 -5.46 5.56 -9.05
C GLY A 98 -4.56 6.72 -8.62
N ASP A 99 -4.74 7.26 -7.41
CA ASP A 99 -3.89 8.33 -6.87
C ASP A 99 -2.52 7.82 -6.42
N VAL A 100 -2.46 6.64 -5.79
CA VAL A 100 -1.17 6.03 -5.42
C VAL A 100 -0.36 5.72 -6.67
N LEU A 101 -0.96 5.12 -7.71
CA LEU A 101 -0.24 4.90 -8.98
C LEU A 101 -0.05 6.19 -9.79
N GLY A 102 -0.82 7.24 -9.54
CA GLY A 102 -0.56 8.58 -10.05
C GLY A 102 0.73 9.17 -9.49
N GLY A 103 0.89 9.20 -8.16
CA GLY A 103 1.93 9.95 -7.44
C GLY A 103 3.17 9.16 -6.99
N LEU A 104 3.05 7.89 -6.58
CA LEU A 104 4.18 7.10 -6.07
C LEU A 104 5.22 6.75 -7.17
N PRO A 105 4.83 6.30 -8.38
CA PRO A 105 5.82 5.98 -9.42
C PRO A 105 6.68 7.19 -9.84
N PRO A 106 6.14 8.42 -10.03
CA PRO A 106 6.97 9.61 -10.26
C PRO A 106 7.92 9.94 -9.10
N ALA A 107 7.48 9.77 -7.84
CA ALA A 107 8.33 9.99 -6.68
C ALA A 107 9.52 9.00 -6.63
N MET A 108 9.32 7.75 -7.07
CA MET A 108 10.40 6.77 -7.20
C MET A 108 11.32 7.08 -8.39
N ALA A 109 10.77 7.52 -9.54
CA ALA A 109 11.56 7.96 -10.68
C ALA A 109 12.46 9.16 -10.34
N ALA A 110 11.95 10.13 -9.56
CA ALA A 110 12.71 11.27 -9.05
C ALA A 110 13.88 10.87 -8.12
N ARG A 111 13.87 9.65 -7.56
CA ARG A 111 14.97 9.08 -6.77
C ARG A 111 16.00 8.31 -7.63
N GLY A 112 15.88 8.35 -8.96
CA GLY A 112 16.82 7.72 -9.89
C GLY A 112 16.49 6.27 -10.26
N HIS A 113 15.33 5.75 -9.88
CA HIS A 113 14.85 4.43 -10.32
C HIS A 113 14.34 4.48 -11.77
N ARG A 114 14.46 3.38 -12.50
CA ARG A 114 13.74 3.20 -13.78
C ARG A 114 12.34 2.68 -13.45
N VAL A 115 11.29 3.43 -13.79
CA VAL A 115 9.94 3.14 -13.29
C VAL A 115 8.93 3.03 -14.42
N MET A 116 8.32 1.85 -14.52
CA MET A 116 7.17 1.56 -15.35
C MET A 116 5.90 1.53 -14.50
N SER A 117 4.77 1.90 -15.08
CA SER A 117 3.44 1.68 -14.53
C SER A 117 2.55 1.10 -15.62
N VAL A 118 2.01 -0.09 -15.37
CA VAL A 118 1.19 -0.84 -16.33
C VAL A 118 -0.25 -0.92 -15.82
N SER A 119 -1.20 -0.60 -16.70
CA SER A 119 -2.66 -0.70 -16.44
C SER A 119 -3.44 -1.06 -17.71
N PRO A 120 -4.72 -1.45 -17.62
CA PRO A 120 -5.52 -1.67 -18.83
C PRO A 120 -5.95 -0.37 -19.51
N ARG A 121 -6.13 -0.43 -20.84
CA ARG A 121 -6.64 0.68 -21.65
C ARG A 121 -8.16 0.65 -21.74
N TYR A 122 -8.83 1.45 -20.91
CA TYR A 122 -10.30 1.51 -20.86
C TYR A 122 -10.90 2.53 -21.83
N ASP A 123 -10.12 3.50 -22.30
CA ASP A 123 -10.57 4.57 -23.19
C ASP A 123 -9.44 4.96 -24.15
N GLN A 124 -9.75 5.72 -25.20
CA GLN A 124 -8.79 6.16 -26.21
C GLN A 124 -7.97 7.36 -25.70
N TYR A 125 -7.02 7.08 -24.80
CA TYR A 125 -6.19 8.10 -24.16
C TYR A 125 -5.38 8.93 -25.17
N LYS A 126 -5.66 10.25 -25.21
CA LYS A 126 -5.04 11.23 -26.13
C LYS A 126 -3.51 11.22 -26.13
N ASP A 127 -2.89 11.04 -24.96
CA ASP A 127 -1.45 11.16 -24.75
C ASP A 127 -0.71 9.82 -24.73
N ALA A 128 -1.38 8.73 -25.13
CA ALA A 128 -0.78 7.41 -25.29
C ALA A 128 -0.77 6.99 -26.78
N TRP A 129 0.40 6.58 -27.29
CA TRP A 129 0.60 6.10 -28.66
C TRP A 129 0.72 4.57 -28.70
N ASP A 130 0.34 3.95 -29.82
CA ASP A 130 0.53 2.51 -30.03
C ASP A 130 2.04 2.22 -30.16
N THR A 131 2.53 1.16 -29.51
CA THR A 131 3.93 0.71 -29.66
C THR A 131 4.13 -0.20 -30.87
N CYS A 132 3.03 -0.59 -31.54
CA CYS A 132 2.98 -1.60 -32.59
C CYS A 132 3.44 -3.01 -32.14
N VAL A 133 3.59 -3.24 -30.83
CA VAL A 133 3.94 -4.54 -30.26
C VAL A 133 2.67 -5.33 -29.95
N LEU A 134 2.57 -6.51 -30.55
CA LEU A 134 1.50 -7.49 -30.38
C LEU A 134 2.02 -8.69 -29.59
N VAL A 135 1.20 -9.23 -28.69
CA VAL A 135 1.48 -10.47 -27.95
C VAL A 135 0.23 -11.34 -27.94
N GLU A 136 0.42 -12.64 -28.17
CA GLU A 136 -0.63 -13.65 -28.00
C GLU A 136 -0.56 -14.24 -26.58
N ILE A 137 -1.72 -14.29 -25.90
CA ILE A 137 -1.83 -14.75 -24.51
C ILE A 137 -2.89 -15.84 -24.42
N GLN A 138 -2.57 -16.96 -23.77
CA GLN A 138 -3.53 -18.02 -23.51
C GLN A 138 -4.36 -17.69 -22.25
N VAL A 139 -5.68 -17.60 -22.40
CA VAL A 139 -6.62 -17.28 -21.32
C VAL A 139 -7.79 -18.26 -21.36
N GLY A 140 -7.81 -19.19 -20.41
CA GLY A 140 -8.64 -20.40 -20.49
C GLY A 140 -8.31 -21.21 -21.74
N ASP A 141 -9.33 -21.44 -22.57
CA ASP A 141 -9.24 -22.22 -23.81
C ASP A 141 -9.02 -21.34 -25.07
N ARG A 142 -8.75 -20.05 -24.89
CA ARG A 142 -8.57 -19.08 -25.99
C ARG A 142 -7.16 -18.51 -26.04
N ILE A 143 -6.74 -18.15 -27.25
CA ILE A 143 -5.58 -17.28 -27.48
C ILE A 143 -6.13 -15.90 -27.83
N GLU A 144 -5.75 -14.91 -27.05
CA GLU A 144 -6.21 -13.52 -27.17
C GLU A 144 -4.99 -12.63 -27.48
N THR A 145 -5.10 -11.78 -28.51
CA THR A 145 -4.01 -10.88 -28.90
C THR A 145 -4.13 -9.53 -28.19
N VAL A 146 -3.10 -9.13 -27.45
CA VAL A 146 -3.02 -7.83 -26.78
C VAL A 146 -2.06 -6.89 -27.49
N ARG A 147 -2.33 -5.59 -27.39
CA ARG A 147 -1.42 -4.51 -27.79
C ARG A 147 -0.94 -3.71 -26.58
N PHE A 148 0.19 -3.03 -26.74
CA PHE A 148 0.71 -2.11 -25.74
C PHE A 148 0.71 -0.68 -26.28
N PHE A 149 0.07 0.22 -25.55
CA PHE A 149 0.19 1.67 -25.76
C PHE A 149 1.16 2.25 -24.73
N HIS A 150 1.90 3.30 -25.07
CA HIS A 150 2.90 3.93 -24.21
C HIS A 150 2.68 5.44 -24.09
N CYS A 151 3.01 5.99 -22.93
CA CYS A 151 3.09 7.41 -22.64
C CYS A 151 4.25 7.64 -21.66
N TYR A 152 5.15 8.59 -21.95
CA TYR A 152 6.22 8.96 -21.02
C TYR A 152 5.88 10.27 -20.29
N LYS A 153 5.75 10.21 -18.96
CA LYS A 153 5.23 11.35 -18.17
C LYS A 153 5.81 11.38 -16.75
N ARG A 154 6.31 12.55 -16.32
CA ARG A 154 6.94 12.77 -14.99
C ARG A 154 8.03 11.74 -14.65
N GLY A 155 8.84 11.35 -15.63
CA GLY A 155 9.93 10.38 -15.46
C GLY A 155 9.52 8.89 -15.52
N VAL A 156 8.23 8.60 -15.67
CA VAL A 156 7.66 7.24 -15.64
C VAL A 156 7.22 6.79 -17.03
N ASP A 157 7.53 5.55 -17.37
CA ASP A 157 6.95 4.84 -18.51
C ASP A 157 5.55 4.34 -18.16
N ARG A 158 4.51 4.98 -18.68
CA ARG A 158 3.12 4.54 -18.53
C ARG A 158 2.78 3.62 -19.71
N VAL A 159 2.43 2.38 -19.42
CA VAL A 159 2.09 1.37 -20.42
C VAL A 159 0.63 0.96 -20.22
N PHE A 160 -0.14 0.91 -21.31
CA PHE A 160 -1.54 0.53 -21.28
C PHE A 160 -1.77 -0.72 -22.12
N VAL A 161 -2.32 -1.77 -21.49
CA VAL A 161 -2.70 -3.03 -22.16
C VAL A 161 -4.03 -2.83 -22.88
N ASP A 162 -3.98 -2.86 -24.21
CA ASP A 162 -5.13 -2.68 -25.09
C ASP A 162 -5.69 -4.04 -25.53
N HIS A 163 -6.99 -4.23 -25.27
CA HIS A 163 -7.77 -5.41 -25.65
C HIS A 163 -9.27 -5.02 -25.66
N PRO A 164 -10.11 -5.60 -26.55
CA PRO A 164 -11.55 -5.36 -26.57
C PRO A 164 -12.25 -5.46 -25.21
N TRP A 165 -11.87 -6.41 -24.35
CA TRP A 165 -12.48 -6.59 -23.02
C TRP A 165 -12.24 -5.40 -22.05
N PHE A 166 -11.34 -4.47 -22.38
CA PHE A 166 -11.16 -3.22 -21.63
C PHE A 166 -11.82 -2.04 -22.34
N LEU A 167 -11.48 -1.82 -23.60
CA LEU A 167 -11.83 -0.61 -24.34
C LEU A 167 -13.32 -0.55 -24.71
N GLU A 168 -13.91 -1.65 -25.16
CA GLU A 168 -15.29 -1.66 -25.66
C GLU A 168 -16.33 -1.58 -24.53
N LYS A 169 -15.99 -2.04 -23.33
CA LYS A 169 -16.91 -2.08 -22.17
C LYS A 169 -17.13 -0.72 -21.50
N VAL A 170 -16.13 0.16 -21.56
CA VAL A 170 -16.11 1.44 -20.84
C VAL A 170 -16.34 2.63 -21.79
N TRP A 171 -16.71 2.34 -23.05
CA TRP A 171 -16.81 3.31 -24.13
C TRP A 171 -17.64 4.55 -23.76
N GLY A 172 -16.97 5.71 -23.78
CA GLY A 172 -17.55 7.00 -23.43
C GLY A 172 -17.03 7.56 -22.10
N LYS A 173 -15.91 8.30 -22.15
CA LYS A 173 -15.32 9.12 -21.07
C LYS A 173 -15.41 8.47 -19.69
N THR A 174 -14.60 7.44 -19.46
CA THR A 174 -14.34 6.70 -18.20
C THR A 174 -15.04 7.26 -16.94
N GLY A 175 -16.36 7.04 -16.83
CA GLY A 175 -17.18 7.72 -15.81
C GLY A 175 -17.24 7.04 -14.43
N SER A 176 -16.82 5.77 -14.33
CA SER A 176 -16.68 4.93 -13.11
C SER A 176 -16.74 3.42 -13.40
N LYS A 177 -17.17 2.99 -14.60
CA LYS A 177 -17.55 1.61 -14.93
C LYS A 177 -16.38 0.64 -15.22
N ILE A 178 -15.26 0.76 -14.51
CA ILE A 178 -14.04 -0.05 -14.73
C ILE A 178 -14.29 -1.54 -14.43
N TYR A 179 -14.90 -1.81 -13.28
CA TYR A 179 -15.08 -3.15 -12.71
C TYR A 179 -16.47 -3.75 -13.01
N GLY A 180 -17.45 -2.91 -13.36
CA GLY A 180 -18.82 -3.33 -13.60
C GLY A 180 -19.71 -2.23 -14.17
N PRO A 181 -20.89 -2.56 -14.71
CA PRO A 181 -21.79 -1.59 -15.35
C PRO A 181 -22.46 -0.64 -14.34
N ARG A 182 -22.53 -1.03 -13.06
CA ARG A 182 -23.12 -0.28 -11.93
C ARG A 182 -22.33 -0.60 -10.65
N ALA A 183 -22.29 0.32 -9.69
CA ALA A 183 -21.66 0.05 -8.39
C ALA A 183 -22.32 -1.16 -7.70
N GLY A 184 -21.50 -2.07 -7.17
CA GLY A 184 -21.96 -3.32 -6.54
C GLY A 184 -22.37 -4.45 -7.50
N VAL A 185 -22.22 -4.27 -8.81
CA VAL A 185 -22.45 -5.32 -9.82
C VAL A 185 -21.23 -5.39 -10.74
N ASP A 186 -20.44 -6.45 -10.60
CA ASP A 186 -19.22 -6.68 -11.40
C ASP A 186 -19.53 -7.23 -12.80
N TYR A 187 -18.59 -7.07 -13.74
CA TYR A 187 -18.65 -7.81 -15.02
C TYR A 187 -18.31 -9.29 -14.79
N ILE A 188 -19.08 -10.18 -15.42
CA ILE A 188 -18.94 -11.64 -15.32
C ILE A 188 -17.55 -12.11 -15.78
N ASP A 189 -16.98 -11.44 -16.78
CA ASP A 189 -15.68 -11.78 -17.38
C ASP A 189 -14.48 -11.10 -16.67
N ASN A 190 -14.68 -10.45 -15.52
CA ASN A 190 -13.58 -9.85 -14.73
C ASN A 190 -12.43 -10.83 -14.45
N GLN A 191 -12.75 -12.10 -14.23
CA GLN A 191 -11.75 -13.14 -14.02
C GLN A 191 -10.82 -13.32 -15.24
N MET A 192 -11.38 -13.33 -16.45
CA MET A 192 -10.61 -13.46 -17.69
C MET A 192 -9.86 -12.17 -18.01
N ARG A 193 -10.51 -11.01 -17.85
CA ARG A 193 -9.91 -9.67 -17.99
C ARG A 193 -8.63 -9.52 -17.17
N PHE A 194 -8.70 -9.85 -15.88
CA PHE A 194 -7.56 -9.64 -14.99
C PHE A 194 -6.52 -10.78 -15.05
N SER A 195 -6.89 -11.97 -15.51
CA SER A 195 -5.94 -13.02 -15.94
C SER A 195 -5.11 -12.55 -17.15
N LEU A 196 -5.77 -12.14 -18.23
CA LEU A 196 -5.16 -11.58 -19.44
C LEU A 196 -4.21 -10.41 -19.10
N PHE A 197 -4.67 -9.49 -18.24
CA PHE A 197 -3.85 -8.37 -17.78
C PHE A 197 -2.59 -8.83 -17.02
N CYS A 198 -2.71 -9.75 -16.06
CA CYS A 198 -1.55 -10.22 -15.30
C CYS A 198 -0.50 -10.90 -16.18
N GLN A 199 -0.92 -11.65 -17.21
CA GLN A 199 -0.01 -12.26 -18.18
C GLN A 199 0.64 -11.19 -19.09
N ALA A 200 -0.14 -10.25 -19.64
CA ALA A 200 0.37 -9.17 -20.50
C ALA A 200 1.44 -8.30 -19.80
N VAL A 201 1.25 -8.03 -18.51
CA VAL A 201 2.19 -7.28 -17.68
C VAL A 201 3.55 -7.98 -17.55
N LEU A 202 3.60 -9.31 -17.59
CA LEU A 202 4.85 -10.06 -17.49
C LEU A 202 5.65 -10.05 -18.79
N GLU A 203 5.03 -9.77 -19.94
CA GLU A 203 5.77 -9.61 -21.21
C GLU A 203 6.33 -8.20 -21.39
N ALA A 204 5.59 -7.16 -20.97
CA ALA A 204 5.94 -5.76 -21.20
C ALA A 204 7.41 -5.37 -20.85
N PRO A 205 8.01 -5.79 -19.72
CA PRO A 205 9.41 -5.45 -19.39
C PRO A 205 10.45 -6.03 -20.34
N ARG A 206 10.16 -7.15 -21.01
CA ARG A 206 11.09 -7.87 -21.88
C ARG A 206 11.00 -7.42 -23.34
N ILE A 207 9.78 -7.15 -23.82
CA ILE A 207 9.53 -6.88 -25.25
C ILE A 207 9.51 -5.38 -25.60
N LEU A 208 9.14 -4.50 -24.68
CA LEU A 208 8.96 -3.07 -24.99
C LEU A 208 10.29 -2.33 -24.96
N ASN A 209 10.78 -1.90 -26.12
CA ASN A 209 11.99 -1.12 -26.26
C ASN A 209 11.72 0.37 -25.95
N LEU A 210 11.92 0.79 -24.70
CA LEU A 210 11.51 2.10 -24.19
C LEU A 210 12.72 3.04 -24.01
N ASN A 211 12.82 4.03 -24.91
CA ASN A 211 13.98 4.93 -25.04
C ASN A 211 13.70 6.39 -24.66
N SER A 212 12.54 6.69 -24.06
CA SER A 212 12.14 8.06 -23.69
C SER A 212 12.90 8.63 -22.49
N ASN A 213 13.65 7.81 -21.76
CA ASN A 213 14.41 8.22 -20.59
C ASN A 213 15.87 8.54 -20.93
N LYS A 214 16.40 9.67 -20.45
CA LYS A 214 17.79 10.09 -20.68
C LYS A 214 18.84 9.10 -20.13
N TYR A 215 18.52 8.37 -19.07
CA TYR A 215 19.47 7.51 -18.35
C TYR A 215 19.32 6.01 -18.65
N PHE A 216 18.20 5.61 -19.27
CA PHE A 216 17.85 4.21 -19.51
C PHE A 216 17.24 4.05 -20.90
N SER A 217 17.71 3.05 -21.65
CA SER A 217 17.24 2.70 -23.00
C SER A 217 17.02 1.18 -23.10
N GLY A 218 16.44 0.72 -24.21
CA GLY A 218 16.16 -0.70 -24.41
C GLY A 218 14.96 -1.21 -23.61
N PRO A 219 14.75 -2.54 -23.56
CA PRO A 219 13.80 -3.15 -22.64
C PRO A 219 14.18 -2.92 -21.17
N TYR A 220 13.23 -3.15 -20.26
CA TYR A 220 13.49 -3.15 -18.81
C TYR A 220 14.28 -4.39 -18.38
N GLY A 221 14.14 -5.50 -19.13
CA GLY A 221 14.85 -6.75 -18.88
C GLY A 221 14.22 -7.58 -17.77
N GLU A 222 15.01 -8.47 -17.18
CA GLU A 222 14.53 -9.52 -16.27
C GLU A 222 14.89 -9.29 -14.79
N ASP A 223 15.73 -8.30 -14.48
CA ASP A 223 16.04 -7.87 -13.11
C ASP A 223 15.11 -6.71 -12.72
N VAL A 224 13.90 -7.09 -12.30
CA VAL A 224 12.77 -6.16 -12.03
C VAL A 224 12.09 -6.47 -10.71
N VAL A 225 11.63 -5.42 -10.03
CA VAL A 225 10.70 -5.54 -8.89
C VAL A 225 9.30 -5.16 -9.37
N PHE A 226 8.40 -6.14 -9.40
CA PHE A 226 6.98 -5.92 -9.64
C PHE A 226 6.31 -5.46 -8.35
N ILE A 227 5.50 -4.40 -8.43
CA ILE A 227 4.63 -3.93 -7.35
C ILE A 227 3.19 -4.16 -7.82
N ALA A 228 2.63 -5.29 -7.41
CA ALA A 228 1.26 -5.71 -7.71
C ALA A 228 0.29 -5.06 -6.71
N ASN A 229 -0.70 -4.31 -7.18
CA ASN A 229 -1.67 -3.60 -6.34
C ASN A 229 -3.08 -4.22 -6.42
N ASP A 230 -3.62 -4.56 -5.25
CA ASP A 230 -4.93 -5.19 -5.03
C ASP A 230 -5.20 -6.50 -5.80
N TRP A 231 -6.34 -7.12 -5.51
CA TRP A 231 -6.73 -8.44 -6.02
C TRP A 231 -6.66 -8.58 -7.54
N HIS A 232 -6.88 -7.50 -8.31
CA HIS A 232 -6.83 -7.52 -9.77
C HIS A 232 -5.47 -7.96 -10.33
N THR A 233 -4.39 -7.77 -9.56
CA THR A 233 -3.01 -8.12 -9.96
C THR A 233 -2.48 -9.33 -9.20
N ALA A 234 -3.31 -9.97 -8.39
CA ALA A 234 -2.90 -11.01 -7.47
C ALA A 234 -2.50 -12.34 -8.13
N LEU A 235 -2.80 -12.52 -9.43
CA LEU A 235 -2.28 -13.67 -10.19
C LEU A 235 -0.82 -13.50 -10.64
N LEU A 236 -0.30 -12.27 -10.69
CA LEU A 236 1.05 -11.97 -11.18
C LEU A 236 2.17 -12.79 -10.51
N PRO A 237 2.25 -12.94 -9.17
CA PRO A 237 3.27 -13.80 -8.56
C PRO A 237 3.11 -15.29 -8.93
N CYS A 238 1.89 -15.77 -9.11
CA CYS A 238 1.61 -17.15 -9.54
C CYS A 238 2.07 -17.37 -10.99
N TYR A 239 1.77 -16.45 -11.91
CA TYR A 239 2.22 -16.54 -13.31
C TYR A 239 3.74 -16.40 -13.44
N LEU A 240 4.35 -15.45 -12.73
CA LEU A 240 5.81 -15.28 -12.69
C LEU A 240 6.53 -16.58 -12.29
N LYS A 241 6.09 -17.22 -11.19
CA LYS A 241 6.64 -18.49 -10.70
C LYS A 241 6.31 -19.69 -11.58
N SER A 242 5.19 -19.69 -12.28
CA SER A 242 4.69 -20.87 -13.00
C SER A 242 5.15 -20.97 -14.45
N MET A 243 5.19 -19.84 -15.16
CA MET A 243 5.48 -19.79 -16.61
C MET A 243 6.91 -19.33 -16.89
N TYR A 244 7.42 -18.37 -16.11
CA TYR A 244 8.70 -17.70 -16.41
C TYR A 244 9.88 -18.28 -15.61
N GLN A 245 9.78 -18.28 -14.27
CA GLN A 245 10.89 -18.74 -13.42
C GLN A 245 11.19 -20.24 -13.55
N SER A 246 10.16 -21.04 -13.86
CA SER A 246 10.27 -22.44 -14.27
C SER A 246 11.08 -22.63 -15.56
N SER A 247 10.96 -21.68 -16.49
CA SER A 247 11.65 -21.63 -17.78
C SER A 247 13.01 -20.91 -17.72
N GLY A 248 13.49 -20.54 -16.53
CA GLY A 248 14.76 -19.83 -16.33
C GLY A 248 14.72 -18.33 -16.65
N ILE A 249 13.53 -17.76 -16.85
CA ILE A 249 13.27 -16.33 -17.13
C ILE A 249 12.92 -15.63 -15.80
N TYR A 250 13.26 -14.34 -15.64
CA TYR A 250 12.92 -13.56 -14.43
C TYR A 250 13.42 -14.19 -13.11
N ARG A 251 14.55 -14.90 -13.13
CA ARG A 251 15.07 -15.65 -11.97
C ARG A 251 15.36 -14.78 -10.75
N ASN A 252 15.77 -13.53 -10.97
CA ASN A 252 16.06 -12.56 -9.92
C ASN A 252 14.86 -11.66 -9.58
N ALA A 253 13.82 -11.66 -10.41
CA ALA A 253 12.68 -10.77 -10.25
C ALA A 253 11.93 -11.03 -8.94
N LYS A 254 11.38 -9.97 -8.37
CA LYS A 254 10.69 -9.99 -7.08
C LYS A 254 9.31 -9.36 -7.16
N VAL A 255 8.37 -9.91 -6.40
CA VAL A 255 6.99 -9.38 -6.33
C VAL A 255 6.71 -8.84 -4.95
N VAL A 256 6.42 -7.54 -4.88
CA VAL A 256 5.81 -6.89 -3.73
C VAL A 256 4.31 -6.81 -3.99
N PHE A 257 3.49 -7.37 -3.11
CA PHE A 257 2.04 -7.26 -3.18
C PHE A 257 1.55 -6.18 -2.21
N CYS A 258 0.84 -5.18 -2.74
CA CYS A 258 0.29 -4.05 -1.99
C CYS A 258 -1.23 -4.18 -1.85
N ILE A 259 -1.71 -4.26 -0.61
CA ILE A 259 -3.13 -4.26 -0.26
C ILE A 259 -3.55 -2.81 0.00
N HIS A 260 -4.39 -2.24 -0.85
CA HIS A 260 -5.01 -0.93 -0.61
C HIS A 260 -6.36 -1.10 0.09
N ASN A 261 -7.11 -2.16 -0.22
CA ASN A 261 -8.36 -2.48 0.47
C ASN A 261 -8.62 -3.99 0.57
N ILE A 262 -8.68 -4.51 1.80
CA ILE A 262 -8.94 -5.93 2.12
C ILE A 262 -10.35 -6.42 1.78
N ALA A 263 -11.33 -5.52 1.59
CA ALA A 263 -12.71 -5.89 1.29
C ALA A 263 -12.85 -6.56 -0.09
N TYR A 264 -11.99 -6.19 -1.05
CA TYR A 264 -12.02 -6.70 -2.42
C TYR A 264 -10.89 -7.71 -2.64
N GLN A 265 -11.23 -9.00 -2.68
CA GLN A 265 -10.24 -10.09 -2.61
C GLN A 265 -10.15 -10.96 -3.87
N GLY A 266 -11.03 -10.77 -4.86
CA GLY A 266 -11.16 -11.68 -6.01
C GLY A 266 -11.63 -13.07 -5.57
N ARG A 267 -12.86 -13.16 -5.03
CA ARG A 267 -13.49 -14.41 -4.59
C ARG A 267 -14.35 -15.00 -5.71
N PHE A 268 -13.87 -16.04 -6.39
CA PHE A 268 -14.56 -16.70 -7.51
C PHE A 268 -14.90 -18.17 -7.17
N ALA A 269 -15.67 -18.87 -8.01
CA ALA A 269 -16.05 -20.24 -7.70
C ALA A 269 -14.84 -21.19 -7.82
N PHE A 270 -14.83 -22.27 -7.04
CA PHE A 270 -13.66 -23.17 -6.99
C PHE A 270 -13.41 -23.91 -8.32
N SER A 271 -14.45 -24.10 -9.12
CA SER A 271 -14.40 -24.60 -10.51
C SER A 271 -13.49 -23.76 -11.39
N ASP A 272 -13.49 -22.44 -11.19
CA ASP A 272 -12.97 -21.47 -12.15
C ASP A 272 -11.43 -21.40 -12.11
N PHE A 273 -10.80 -22.16 -11.20
CA PHE A 273 -9.34 -22.31 -11.13
C PHE A 273 -8.76 -22.91 -12.42
N ALA A 274 -9.47 -23.85 -13.06
CA ALA A 274 -9.01 -24.49 -14.30
C ALA A 274 -8.78 -23.45 -15.41
N SER A 275 -9.67 -22.48 -15.51
CA SER A 275 -9.63 -21.38 -16.48
C SER A 275 -8.51 -20.36 -16.26
N LEU A 276 -7.70 -20.52 -15.21
CA LEU A 276 -6.53 -19.67 -14.96
C LEU A 276 -5.25 -20.20 -15.62
N ASN A 277 -5.27 -21.41 -16.20
CA ASN A 277 -4.09 -22.07 -16.80
C ASN A 277 -2.91 -22.23 -15.82
N LEU A 278 -3.17 -22.19 -14.50
CA LEU A 278 -2.16 -22.34 -13.45
C LEU A 278 -1.98 -23.81 -13.06
N PRO A 279 -0.73 -24.28 -12.83
CA PRO A 279 -0.49 -25.66 -12.36
C PRO A 279 -1.13 -25.93 -10.99
N ASP A 280 -1.69 -27.14 -10.81
CA ASP A 280 -2.42 -27.55 -9.59
C ASP A 280 -1.65 -27.33 -8.27
N ARG A 281 -0.31 -27.25 -8.29
CA ARG A 281 0.51 -26.93 -7.10
C ARG A 281 0.12 -25.61 -6.43
N PHE A 282 -0.42 -24.63 -7.18
CA PHE A 282 -0.87 -23.35 -6.63
C PHE A 282 -2.28 -23.40 -6.03
N LYS A 283 -3.06 -24.46 -6.29
CA LYS A 283 -4.47 -24.56 -5.90
C LYS A 283 -4.71 -24.39 -4.40
N GLY A 284 -3.81 -24.90 -3.56
CA GLY A 284 -3.83 -24.68 -2.11
C GLY A 284 -3.60 -23.23 -1.67
N SER A 285 -2.85 -22.45 -2.46
CA SER A 285 -2.66 -21.01 -2.23
C SER A 285 -3.95 -20.23 -2.53
N PHE A 286 -4.75 -20.65 -3.51
CA PHE A 286 -6.07 -20.09 -3.81
C PHE A 286 -7.21 -20.59 -2.90
N ASP A 287 -7.13 -21.84 -2.43
CA ASP A 287 -8.23 -22.53 -1.73
C ASP A 287 -8.71 -21.77 -0.49
N PHE A 288 -9.99 -21.39 -0.46
CA PHE A 288 -10.53 -20.50 0.55
C PHE A 288 -11.96 -20.92 0.93
N MET A 289 -12.23 -20.99 2.23
CA MET A 289 -13.58 -21.24 2.75
C MET A 289 -14.23 -19.91 3.07
N ASP A 290 -15.22 -19.51 2.26
CA ASP A 290 -15.96 -18.28 2.47
C ASP A 290 -17.04 -18.48 3.53
N GLY A 291 -16.85 -17.83 4.68
CA GLY A 291 -17.76 -17.79 5.82
C GLY A 291 -18.86 -16.73 5.68
N TYR A 292 -18.84 -15.89 4.66
CA TYR A 292 -19.88 -14.89 4.44
C TYR A 292 -21.18 -15.54 3.90
N LYS A 293 -22.33 -15.16 4.46
CA LYS A 293 -23.64 -15.77 4.14
C LYS A 293 -24.21 -15.37 2.75
N LYS A 294 -23.48 -14.63 1.91
CA LYS A 294 -23.93 -14.19 0.57
C LYS A 294 -22.74 -14.13 -0.41
N PRO A 295 -22.88 -14.53 -1.69
CA PRO A 295 -24.05 -15.19 -2.27
C PRO A 295 -24.24 -16.64 -1.77
N VAL A 296 -23.16 -17.37 -1.47
CA VAL A 296 -23.18 -18.73 -0.90
C VAL A 296 -21.95 -18.90 0.01
N LYS A 297 -22.16 -19.51 1.19
CA LYS A 297 -21.08 -20.05 2.05
C LYS A 297 -20.46 -21.28 1.39
N GLY A 298 -19.15 -21.34 1.21
CA GLY A 298 -18.53 -22.52 0.64
C GLY A 298 -17.10 -22.33 0.16
N ARG A 299 -16.57 -23.38 -0.46
CA ARG A 299 -15.23 -23.40 -1.04
C ARG A 299 -15.18 -22.53 -2.29
N LYS A 300 -14.21 -21.63 -2.33
CA LYS A 300 -13.96 -20.65 -3.41
C LYS A 300 -12.47 -20.59 -3.70
N ILE A 301 -12.11 -19.97 -4.82
CA ILE A 301 -10.76 -19.43 -4.99
C ILE A 301 -10.71 -17.99 -4.51
N ASN A 302 -9.64 -17.62 -3.81
CA ASN A 302 -9.38 -16.26 -3.36
C ASN A 302 -8.02 -15.80 -3.91
N TRP A 303 -8.07 -14.87 -4.85
CA TRP A 303 -6.87 -14.39 -5.54
C TRP A 303 -5.93 -13.63 -4.61
N MET A 304 -6.47 -12.74 -3.78
CA MET A 304 -5.67 -11.98 -2.80
C MET A 304 -4.96 -12.91 -1.81
N LYS A 305 -5.61 -13.98 -1.34
CA LYS A 305 -4.97 -15.03 -0.52
C LYS A 305 -3.77 -15.65 -1.23
N ALA A 306 -3.90 -15.97 -2.52
CA ALA A 306 -2.79 -16.52 -3.30
C ALA A 306 -1.62 -15.53 -3.40
N ALA A 307 -1.87 -14.24 -3.72
CA ALA A 307 -0.80 -13.24 -3.76
C ALA A 307 -0.09 -13.01 -2.42
N ILE A 308 -0.83 -13.02 -1.30
CA ILE A 308 -0.25 -12.91 0.05
C ILE A 308 0.70 -14.08 0.35
N LEU A 309 0.39 -15.28 -0.16
CA LEU A 309 1.23 -16.47 0.02
C LEU A 309 2.38 -16.58 -0.99
N GLU A 310 2.19 -16.06 -2.21
CA GLU A 310 3.12 -16.26 -3.32
C GLU A 310 4.05 -15.05 -3.61
N SER A 311 3.78 -13.86 -3.05
CA SER A 311 4.69 -12.71 -3.17
C SER A 311 5.90 -12.80 -2.24
N ASP A 312 7.01 -12.14 -2.60
CA ASP A 312 8.21 -12.06 -1.75
C ASP A 312 8.02 -11.11 -0.56
N ARG A 313 7.11 -10.12 -0.70
CA ARG A 313 6.81 -9.13 0.34
C ARG A 313 5.37 -8.67 0.24
N VAL A 314 4.68 -8.59 1.38
CA VAL A 314 3.33 -8.00 1.48
C VAL A 314 3.40 -6.65 2.19
N VAL A 315 2.81 -5.63 1.58
CA VAL A 315 2.73 -4.26 2.11
C VAL A 315 1.29 -3.72 2.06
N THR A 316 1.03 -2.63 2.78
CA THR A 316 -0.25 -1.91 2.75
C THR A 316 -0.06 -0.42 3.07
N VAL A 317 -1.14 0.35 2.94
CA VAL A 317 -1.17 1.82 2.86
C VAL A 317 -1.14 2.56 4.21
N SER A 318 -1.04 1.83 5.34
CA SER A 318 -0.91 2.43 6.68
C SER A 318 -0.32 1.44 7.71
N PRO A 319 0.61 1.86 8.59
CA PRO A 319 1.11 1.04 9.71
C PRO A 319 0.03 0.59 10.67
N TYR A 320 -1.00 1.42 10.91
CA TYR A 320 -2.11 1.06 11.79
C TYR A 320 -3.04 0.05 11.11
N TYR A 321 -3.38 0.29 9.84
CA TYR A 321 -4.18 -0.66 9.05
C TYR A 321 -3.50 -2.03 8.95
N ALA A 322 -2.17 -2.07 8.81
CA ALA A 322 -1.39 -3.32 8.86
C ALA A 322 -1.60 -4.10 10.19
N GLN A 323 -1.76 -3.41 11.33
CA GLN A 323 -2.08 -4.04 12.61
C GLN A 323 -3.54 -4.51 12.67
N GLU A 324 -4.47 -3.74 12.11
CA GLU A 324 -5.89 -4.11 12.03
C GLU A 324 -6.11 -5.36 11.18
N LEU A 325 -5.45 -5.45 10.02
CA LEU A 325 -5.54 -6.61 9.13
C LEU A 325 -5.08 -7.92 9.81
N VAL A 326 -4.16 -7.84 10.77
CA VAL A 326 -3.72 -8.98 11.59
C VAL A 326 -4.40 -9.05 12.96
N SER A 327 -5.35 -8.17 13.30
CA SER A 327 -5.98 -8.20 14.63
C SER A 327 -7.01 -9.32 14.77
N GLY A 328 -7.66 -9.71 13.67
CA GLY A 328 -8.59 -10.85 13.65
C GLY A 328 -9.52 -10.89 12.43
N GLU A 329 -10.28 -11.96 12.33
CA GLU A 329 -11.11 -12.35 11.17
C GLU A 329 -12.02 -11.23 10.64
N ALA A 330 -12.64 -10.44 11.53
CA ALA A 330 -13.55 -9.37 11.14
C ALA A 330 -12.86 -8.17 10.45
N LYS A 331 -11.62 -7.83 10.84
CA LYS A 331 -10.86 -6.71 10.24
C LYS A 331 -9.97 -7.17 9.08
N GLY A 332 -9.38 -8.36 9.19
CA GLY A 332 -8.65 -9.00 8.09
C GLY A 332 -9.54 -9.66 7.04
N VAL A 333 -10.87 -9.57 7.19
CA VAL A 333 -11.92 -10.15 6.32
C VAL A 333 -11.55 -11.58 5.90
N GLU A 334 -11.42 -12.44 6.90
CA GLU A 334 -11.09 -13.89 6.80
C GLU A 334 -9.66 -14.22 6.29
N LEU A 335 -8.82 -13.22 6.02
CA LEU A 335 -7.41 -13.40 5.61
C LEU A 335 -6.39 -13.06 6.72
N ASP A 336 -6.82 -12.71 7.93
CA ASP A 336 -5.95 -12.29 9.05
C ASP A 336 -4.82 -13.28 9.34
N LYS A 337 -5.13 -14.59 9.33
CA LYS A 337 -4.15 -15.67 9.55
C LYS A 337 -3.12 -15.76 8.43
N THR A 338 -3.55 -15.55 7.18
CA THR A 338 -2.68 -15.54 6.00
C THR A 338 -1.75 -14.34 6.01
N ILE A 339 -2.28 -13.15 6.31
CA ILE A 339 -1.52 -11.89 6.40
C ILE A 339 -0.50 -11.96 7.55
N ARG A 340 -0.89 -12.52 8.71
CA ARG A 340 0.03 -12.75 9.84
C ARG A 340 1.21 -13.65 9.45
N LYS A 341 0.96 -14.71 8.66
CA LYS A 341 2.02 -15.61 8.17
C LYS A 341 2.98 -14.91 7.19
N ALA A 342 2.46 -14.05 6.31
CA ALA A 342 3.27 -13.32 5.33
C ALA A 342 4.03 -12.09 5.90
N THR A 343 3.75 -11.70 7.15
CA THR A 343 4.36 -10.54 7.84
C THR A 343 4.16 -9.24 7.05
N ILE A 344 3.02 -8.58 7.19
CA ILE A 344 2.71 -7.34 6.47
C ILE A 344 3.48 -6.11 6.99
N THR A 345 3.84 -5.17 6.11
CA THR A 345 4.37 -3.85 6.47
C THR A 345 3.45 -2.73 5.97
N GLY A 346 3.00 -1.86 6.86
CA GLY A 346 2.26 -0.65 6.47
C GLY A 346 3.18 0.54 6.19
N ILE A 347 2.90 1.28 5.12
CA ILE A 347 3.60 2.50 4.71
C ILE A 347 2.52 3.54 4.40
N VAL A 348 2.52 4.68 5.10
CA VAL A 348 1.49 5.72 4.91
C VAL A 348 1.57 6.31 3.51
N ASN A 349 0.43 6.39 2.82
CA ASN A 349 0.33 7.04 1.52
C ASN A 349 0.72 8.53 1.57
N GLY A 350 1.38 8.99 0.50
CA GLY A 350 1.55 10.41 0.23
C GLY A 350 0.34 11.00 -0.52
N MET A 351 0.46 12.28 -0.90
CA MET A 351 -0.52 13.01 -1.71
C MET A 351 0.22 13.81 -2.79
N ASP A 352 -0.38 13.99 -3.98
CA ASP A 352 0.22 14.83 -5.01
C ASP A 352 0.02 16.32 -4.71
N VAL A 353 1.06 16.93 -4.12
CA VAL A 353 1.11 18.36 -3.79
C VAL A 353 1.22 19.29 -5.01
N GLN A 354 1.22 18.77 -6.24
CA GLN A 354 1.05 19.59 -7.45
C GLN A 354 -0.41 19.67 -7.89
N GLU A 355 -1.23 18.66 -7.58
CA GLU A 355 -2.68 18.66 -7.82
C GLU A 355 -3.41 19.32 -6.64
N TRP A 356 -3.10 18.88 -5.41
CA TRP A 356 -3.74 19.32 -4.17
C TRP A 356 -2.89 20.37 -3.46
N ASN A 357 -2.96 21.62 -3.92
CA ASN A 357 -2.24 22.75 -3.33
C ASN A 357 -3.11 24.01 -3.24
N PRO A 358 -3.60 24.41 -2.06
CA PRO A 358 -4.50 25.56 -1.92
C PRO A 358 -3.86 26.90 -2.31
N SER A 359 -2.53 26.98 -2.44
CA SER A 359 -1.83 28.18 -2.91
C SER A 359 -1.84 28.34 -4.44
N THR A 360 -2.20 27.30 -5.20
CA THR A 360 -2.18 27.28 -6.68
C THR A 360 -3.39 26.56 -7.29
N ASP A 361 -4.35 26.13 -6.49
CA ASP A 361 -5.54 25.38 -6.91
C ASP A 361 -6.40 26.23 -7.87
N LYS A 362 -6.80 25.65 -9.00
CA LYS A 362 -7.51 26.34 -10.07
C LYS A 362 -9.01 26.48 -9.83
N TYR A 363 -9.54 25.79 -8.82
CA TYR A 363 -10.97 25.70 -8.53
C TYR A 363 -11.38 26.52 -7.29
N VAL A 364 -10.44 26.88 -6.41
CA VAL A 364 -10.71 27.77 -5.27
C VAL A 364 -10.67 29.23 -5.71
N GLY A 365 -11.64 30.03 -5.27
CA GLY A 365 -11.72 31.45 -5.63
C GLY A 365 -10.67 32.34 -4.95
N ILE A 366 -10.06 31.88 -3.85
CA ILE A 366 -8.99 32.60 -3.13
C ILE A 366 -7.92 31.59 -2.73
N HIS A 367 -6.69 31.81 -3.19
CA HIS A 367 -5.53 30.98 -2.83
C HIS A 367 -5.06 31.23 -1.41
N TYR A 368 -4.57 30.18 -0.74
CA TYR A 368 -4.07 30.29 0.62
C TYR A 368 -2.94 29.33 0.98
N ASN A 369 -2.23 29.70 2.04
CA ASN A 369 -1.18 28.92 2.68
C ASN A 369 -1.33 28.99 4.22
N ALA A 370 -0.40 28.37 4.95
CA ALA A 370 -0.44 28.32 6.41
C ALA A 370 -0.43 29.71 7.10
N ALA A 371 0.09 30.76 6.44
CA ALA A 371 0.08 32.12 6.98
C ALA A 371 -1.23 32.87 6.66
N THR A 372 -1.80 32.69 5.45
CA THR A 372 -2.98 33.44 4.99
C THR A 372 -4.32 32.79 5.33
N VAL A 373 -4.35 31.50 5.70
CA VAL A 373 -5.60 30.79 6.07
C VAL A 373 -6.33 31.44 7.26
N SER A 374 -5.59 32.03 8.19
CA SER A 374 -6.16 32.78 9.33
C SER A 374 -6.90 34.03 8.89
N SER A 375 -6.39 34.76 7.89
CA SER A 375 -7.04 35.93 7.31
C SER A 375 -8.31 35.57 6.53
N LEU A 376 -8.33 34.40 5.88
CA LEU A 376 -9.54 33.86 5.23
C LEU A 376 -10.64 33.49 6.22
N ARG A 377 -10.30 32.98 7.42
CA ARG A 377 -11.30 32.77 8.50
C ARG A 377 -12.03 34.06 8.84
N PHE A 378 -11.32 35.19 8.96
CA PHE A 378 -11.95 36.50 9.15
C PHE A 378 -12.79 36.92 7.95
N PHE A 379 -12.34 36.66 6.71
CA PHE A 379 -13.10 37.00 5.51
C PHE A 379 -14.43 36.22 5.42
N PHE A 380 -14.44 34.91 5.69
CA PHE A 380 -15.67 34.11 5.75
C PHE A 380 -16.60 34.55 6.89
N PHE A 381 -16.07 34.82 8.09
CA PHE A 381 -16.89 35.35 9.21
C PHE A 381 -17.48 36.73 8.89
N SER A 382 -16.71 37.61 8.24
CA SER A 382 -17.16 38.94 7.84
C SER A 382 -18.22 38.86 6.73
N PHE A 383 -18.04 38.00 5.73
CA PHE A 383 -19.01 37.80 4.65
C PHE A 383 -20.35 37.26 5.18
N PHE A 384 -20.33 36.26 6.07
CA PHE A 384 -21.55 35.78 6.75
C PHE A 384 -22.16 36.81 7.71
N SER A 385 -21.37 37.72 8.29
CA SER A 385 -21.88 38.82 9.12
C SER A 385 -22.47 39.95 8.28
N PHE A 386 -21.97 40.17 7.06
CA PHE A 386 -22.51 41.16 6.12
C PHE A 386 -23.94 40.78 5.70
N PHE A 387 -24.20 39.48 5.48
CA PHE A 387 -25.54 38.93 5.27
C PHE A 387 -26.45 38.93 6.52
N LYS A 388 -25.96 39.35 7.69
CA LYS A 388 -26.77 39.63 8.89
C LYS A 388 -27.09 41.12 9.09
N SER A 389 -26.70 42.01 8.17
CA SER A 389 -27.05 43.43 8.24
C SER A 389 -28.54 43.65 7.87
N PRO A 390 -29.39 44.23 8.74
CA PRO A 390 -30.85 44.24 8.53
C PRO A 390 -31.40 45.11 7.38
N ASN A 391 -30.54 45.86 6.65
CA ASN A 391 -30.96 46.98 5.80
C ASN A 391 -30.73 46.79 4.29
N ILE A 392 -30.69 45.55 3.79
CA ILE A 392 -30.84 45.28 2.35
C ILE A 392 -32.16 44.54 2.13
N TYR A 393 -33.09 45.21 1.45
CA TYR A 393 -34.44 44.71 1.20
C TYR A 393 -34.42 43.40 0.39
N GLY A 394 -35.26 42.44 0.80
CA GLY A 394 -35.81 41.47 -0.15
C GLY A 394 -35.36 40.01 -0.10
N CYS A 395 -34.98 39.44 1.05
CA CYS A 395 -35.01 37.97 1.20
C CYS A 395 -35.30 37.54 2.65
N ARG A 396 -36.51 37.05 2.92
CA ARG A 396 -36.87 36.43 4.21
C ARG A 396 -36.52 34.92 4.21
N ASN A 397 -36.30 34.40 5.42
CA ASN A 397 -36.23 32.98 5.79
C ASN A 397 -34.95 32.19 5.41
N LEU A 398 -33.92 32.28 6.26
CA LEU A 398 -33.10 31.12 6.62
C LEU A 398 -32.77 31.18 8.13
N ASN A 399 -33.46 30.36 8.92
CA ASN A 399 -33.20 30.19 10.34
C ASN A 399 -32.16 29.08 10.54
N PHE A 400 -30.95 29.42 10.99
CA PHE A 400 -29.97 28.45 11.47
C PHE A 400 -29.50 28.83 12.88
N GLY A 401 -30.19 28.27 13.87
CA GLY A 401 -29.79 28.28 15.27
C GLY A 401 -29.02 27.01 15.65
N SER A 402 -28.32 27.07 16.78
CA SER A 402 -27.61 25.98 17.47
C SER A 402 -26.47 25.27 16.72
N LEU A 403 -25.25 25.80 16.86
CA LEU A 403 -24.02 24.99 16.91
C LEU A 403 -22.92 25.63 17.78
N LEU A 404 -23.30 26.10 18.97
CA LEU A 404 -22.44 26.33 20.13
C LEU A 404 -23.28 25.95 21.35
N GLY A 405 -22.75 25.08 22.21
CA GLY A 405 -23.44 24.66 23.42
C GLY A 405 -22.90 25.38 24.65
N ASP A 406 -23.77 25.69 25.59
CA ASP A 406 -23.48 25.63 27.02
C ASP A 406 -24.80 25.52 27.81
N GLY A 407 -24.74 24.93 29.00
CA GLY A 407 -25.93 24.44 29.70
C GLY A 407 -26.68 25.49 30.52
N CYS A 408 -28.01 25.43 30.47
CA CYS A 408 -28.86 25.84 31.60
C CYS A 408 -30.12 24.98 31.67
N LYS A 409 -30.61 24.70 32.88
CA LYS A 409 -31.85 23.94 33.10
C LYS A 409 -33.05 24.88 33.04
N THR A 410 -34.07 24.54 32.26
CA THR A 410 -35.48 24.80 32.61
C THR A 410 -36.40 23.81 31.93
N SER A 411 -37.40 23.36 32.68
CA SER A 411 -38.52 22.52 32.23
C SER A 411 -39.71 23.39 31.84
N THR A 412 -40.42 23.05 30.76
CA THR A 412 -41.89 23.21 30.69
C THR A 412 -42.47 22.44 29.50
N GLU A 413 -43.69 21.94 29.67
CA GLU A 413 -44.49 21.26 28.65
C GLU A 413 -45.17 22.29 27.71
N GLY A 414 -45.59 21.86 26.53
CA GLY A 414 -46.35 22.70 25.61
C GLY A 414 -46.72 21.99 24.31
N SER A 415 -47.94 21.45 24.26
CA SER A 415 -48.52 20.83 23.05
C SER A 415 -49.26 21.86 22.20
N SER A 416 -49.19 21.73 20.86
CA SER A 416 -50.28 22.07 19.94
C SER A 416 -49.91 21.73 18.48
N SER A 417 -50.94 21.63 17.63
CA SER A 417 -50.91 20.99 16.31
C SER A 417 -50.90 21.98 15.14
N GLY A 418 -50.25 21.59 14.03
CA GLY A 418 -50.29 22.31 12.75
C GLY A 418 -49.93 21.37 11.59
N ARG A 419 -50.68 21.42 10.48
CA ARG A 419 -50.63 20.39 9.42
C ARG A 419 -49.65 20.71 8.28
N SER A 420 -48.89 19.69 7.89
CA SER A 420 -48.51 19.31 6.51
C SER A 420 -48.13 20.39 5.48
N TRP A 421 -46.86 20.36 5.04
CA TRP A 421 -46.53 20.25 3.61
C TRP A 421 -45.37 19.26 3.41
N VAL A 422 -45.51 18.33 2.46
CA VAL A 422 -44.54 17.24 2.21
C VAL A 422 -43.60 17.62 1.07
N ALA A 423 -42.30 17.69 1.36
CA ALA A 423 -41.24 17.63 0.36
C ALA A 423 -40.38 16.38 0.62
N ARG A 424 -40.35 15.44 -0.34
CA ARG A 424 -39.61 14.18 -0.18
C ARG A 424 -38.11 14.40 -0.39
N GLY A 425 -37.35 14.52 0.69
CA GLY A 425 -35.91 14.25 0.66
C GLY A 425 -35.67 12.75 0.87
N GLN A 426 -34.87 12.12 0.01
CA GLN A 426 -34.42 10.75 0.26
C GLN A 426 -33.34 10.77 1.34
N GLU A 427 -33.61 10.15 2.49
CA GLU A 427 -32.59 9.83 3.47
C GLU A 427 -31.67 8.72 2.93
N TYR A 428 -30.38 9.01 2.81
CA TYR A 428 -29.35 8.00 2.65
C TYR A 428 -28.77 7.69 4.04
N PRO A 429 -28.76 6.42 4.51
CA PRO A 429 -28.17 6.09 5.79
C PRO A 429 -26.65 6.28 5.75
N THR A 430 -26.14 7.15 6.62
CA THR A 430 -24.70 7.40 6.77
C THR A 430 -24.05 6.33 7.64
N ASP A 431 -23.71 5.19 7.06
CA ASP A 431 -22.80 4.24 7.71
C ASP A 431 -21.37 4.80 7.70
N ARG A 432 -20.79 4.91 8.89
CA ARG A 432 -19.45 5.49 9.11
C ARG A 432 -18.36 4.53 8.67
N LEU A 433 -17.90 4.65 7.43
CA LEU A 433 -16.58 4.17 7.03
C LEU A 433 -15.55 5.23 7.43
N TYR A 434 -14.77 4.92 8.48
CA TYR A 434 -13.52 5.63 8.75
C TYR A 434 -12.41 5.09 7.82
N TRP A 435 -11.52 6.00 7.43
CA TRP A 435 -10.44 5.84 6.45
C TRP A 435 -9.37 4.82 6.84
#